data_AF-A0A960FFF3-F1
#
_entry.id   AF-A0A960FFF3-F1
#
_cell.length_a   1.000
_cell.length_b   1.000
_cell.length_c   1.000
_cell.angle_alpha   90.00
_cell.angle_beta   90.00
_cell.angle_gamma   90.00
#
_symmetry.space_group_name_H-M   'P 1'
#
loop_
_entity.id
_entity.type
_entity.pdbx_description
1 polymer ?
#
loop_
_entity_poly.entity_id
_entity_poly.type
_entity_poly.pdbx_seq_one_letter_code
_entity_poly.pdbx_strand_id
1 'polypeptide(L)'
;SACGKNLSTETVSTIGEQRATNYALAPMSEDEFVEAVTQGQSVAPLYFLFAAIKNRSTRELLPEEVEVRSLTLDEVQAAMADGAVVVDSRDDMAFTMGHLRGSINVGYSGRFAEYTGEVMQPGTPIVLVTEPGLEQEAAIRLARIGFDNVVGALADPLRVFVEHPEMVERLSRLTVAGFAARQREVADLVLVDIRNPGEVELGTIPGATHISLPQLLSRIDELDKEAPTVVFCAGGYRSAIASSLLRSYGFADVSDIIGGYTAWSQAQSPELTAEGAR
;
A
#
# COMPACT_ATOMS: atom_id res chain seq x y z
N SER A 1 -5.09 -12.69 -2.71
CA SER A 1 -4.32 -12.89 -1.48
C SER A 1 -2.85 -13.03 -1.87
N ALA A 2 -1.89 -12.61 -1.04
CA ALA A 2 -0.47 -12.72 -1.38
C ALA A 2 0.07 -14.17 -1.34
N CYS A 3 -0.65 -15.09 -0.69
CA CYS A 3 -0.28 -16.52 -0.61
C CYS A 3 -0.84 -17.37 -1.75
N GLY A 4 -1.60 -16.80 -2.68
CA GLY A 4 -2.14 -17.54 -3.82
C GLY A 4 -2.94 -16.69 -4.79
N LYS A 5 -2.80 -17.00 -6.08
CA LYS A 5 -3.33 -16.20 -7.19
C LYS A 5 -4.87 -16.07 -7.20
N ASN A 6 -5.60 -17.15 -6.95
CA ASN A 6 -7.06 -17.21 -7.08
C ASN A 6 -7.71 -17.92 -5.88
N LEU A 7 -7.60 -17.33 -4.69
CA LEU A 7 -8.34 -17.84 -3.53
C LEU A 7 -9.84 -17.56 -3.72
N SER A 8 -10.66 -18.59 -3.45
CA SER A 8 -12.12 -18.47 -3.45
C SER A 8 -12.60 -17.47 -2.39
N THR A 9 -13.76 -16.87 -2.63
CA THR A 9 -14.51 -16.12 -1.61
C THR A 9 -15.18 -17.03 -0.59
N GLU A 10 -15.39 -18.31 -0.94
CA GLU A 10 -15.90 -19.32 -0.02
C GLU A 10 -14.87 -19.63 1.07
N THR A 11 -15.33 -19.69 2.31
CA THR A 11 -14.46 -19.87 3.48
C THR A 11 -14.14 -21.33 3.79
N VAL A 12 -14.88 -22.28 3.19
CA VAL A 12 -14.72 -23.72 3.32
C VAL A 12 -15.11 -24.43 2.02
N SER A 13 -14.64 -25.66 1.81
CA SER A 13 -15.04 -26.54 0.68
C SER A 13 -14.84 -28.01 1.06
N THR A 14 -15.06 -28.94 0.13
CA THR A 14 -14.87 -30.39 0.32
C THR A 14 -13.86 -30.97 -0.69
N ILE A 15 -13.28 -32.14 -0.39
CA ILE A 15 -12.39 -32.84 -1.33
C ILE A 15 -13.09 -33.11 -2.67
N GLY A 16 -14.37 -33.51 -2.65
CA GLY A 16 -15.12 -33.82 -3.87
C GLY A 16 -15.30 -32.60 -4.77
N GLU A 17 -15.64 -31.46 -4.18
CA GLU A 17 -15.80 -30.19 -4.90
C GLU A 17 -14.47 -29.68 -5.45
N GLN A 18 -13.40 -29.67 -4.64
CA GLN A 18 -12.08 -29.25 -5.09
C GLN A 18 -11.58 -30.12 -6.25
N ARG A 19 -11.80 -31.44 -6.22
CA ARG A 19 -11.46 -32.32 -7.35
C ARG A 19 -12.22 -31.99 -8.63
N ALA A 20 -13.42 -31.43 -8.53
CA ALA A 20 -14.25 -31.11 -9.68
C ALA A 20 -13.93 -29.73 -10.28
N THR A 21 -13.53 -28.75 -9.46
CA THR A 21 -13.45 -27.34 -9.89
C THR A 21 -12.08 -26.70 -9.73
N ASN A 22 -11.19 -27.23 -8.89
CA ASN A 22 -9.88 -26.64 -8.67
C ASN A 22 -8.95 -26.96 -9.85
N TYR A 23 -8.48 -25.91 -10.52
CA TYR A 23 -7.57 -26.04 -11.67
C TYR A 23 -6.32 -26.88 -11.32
N ALA A 24 -5.82 -26.78 -10.08
CA ALA A 24 -4.63 -27.50 -9.62
C ALA A 24 -4.85 -29.03 -9.48
N LEU A 25 -6.10 -29.49 -9.53
CA LEU A 25 -6.48 -30.91 -9.44
C LEU A 25 -6.97 -31.47 -10.79
N ALA A 26 -7.00 -30.65 -11.84
CA ALA A 26 -7.34 -31.11 -13.18
C ALA A 26 -6.25 -32.07 -13.72
N PRO A 27 -6.60 -33.05 -14.59
CA PRO A 27 -5.61 -33.92 -15.20
C PRO A 27 -4.60 -33.12 -16.03
N MET A 28 -3.33 -33.18 -15.64
CA MET A 28 -2.20 -32.53 -16.32
C MET A 28 -0.90 -33.27 -15.97
N SER A 29 0.16 -33.02 -16.75
CA SER A 29 1.51 -33.44 -16.43
C SER A 29 2.10 -32.60 -15.27
N GLU A 30 3.20 -33.07 -14.69
CA GLU A 30 3.94 -32.31 -13.67
C GLU A 30 4.46 -30.97 -14.22
N ASP A 31 4.95 -30.95 -15.46
CA ASP A 31 5.46 -29.73 -16.10
C ASP A 31 4.35 -28.70 -16.30
N GLU A 32 3.20 -29.12 -16.82
CA GLU A 32 2.01 -28.27 -16.97
C GLU A 32 1.50 -27.75 -15.61
N PHE A 33 1.57 -28.59 -14.57
CA PHE A 33 1.22 -28.18 -13.21
C PHE A 33 2.17 -27.10 -12.67
N VAL A 34 3.49 -27.28 -12.85
CA VAL A 34 4.50 -26.32 -12.41
C VAL A 34 4.32 -25.00 -13.14
N GLU A 35 4.13 -25.02 -14.45
CA GLU A 35 3.84 -23.82 -15.24
C GLU A 35 2.55 -23.13 -14.73
N ALA A 36 1.46 -23.89 -14.62
CA ALA A 36 0.17 -23.36 -14.18
C ALA A 36 0.25 -22.76 -12.77
N VAL A 37 0.93 -23.40 -11.81
CA VAL A 37 0.97 -22.92 -10.42
C VAL A 37 1.93 -21.75 -10.24
N THR A 38 2.97 -21.61 -11.07
CA THR A 38 3.96 -20.52 -10.95
C THR A 38 3.60 -19.28 -11.75
N GLN A 39 2.76 -19.40 -12.77
CA GLN A 39 2.34 -18.27 -13.59
C GLN A 39 1.47 -17.25 -12.83
N GLY A 40 1.75 -15.96 -13.04
CA GLY A 40 0.92 -14.85 -12.56
C GLY A 40 0.93 -14.67 -11.03
N GLN A 41 1.91 -15.24 -10.34
CA GLN A 41 2.05 -15.08 -8.88
C GLN A 41 2.37 -13.63 -8.51
N SER A 42 1.83 -13.18 -7.38
CA SER A 42 2.20 -11.89 -6.81
C SER A 42 3.65 -11.91 -6.33
N VAL A 43 4.28 -10.74 -6.31
CA VAL A 43 5.61 -10.61 -5.69
C VAL A 43 5.46 -10.87 -4.19
N ALA A 44 6.34 -11.72 -3.65
CA ALA A 44 6.38 -11.99 -2.22
C ALA A 44 6.76 -10.71 -1.45
N PRO A 45 5.93 -10.25 -0.50
CA PRO A 45 6.26 -9.10 0.32
C PRO A 45 7.55 -9.28 1.12
N LEU A 46 8.28 -8.18 1.36
CA LEU A 46 9.53 -8.19 2.12
C LEU A 46 9.39 -8.88 3.49
N TYR A 47 8.25 -8.67 4.16
CA TYR A 47 8.04 -9.23 5.49
C TYR A 47 7.81 -10.75 5.52
N PHE A 48 7.54 -11.42 4.40
CA PHE A 48 7.28 -12.88 4.39
C PHE A 48 8.49 -13.67 4.87
N LEU A 49 9.70 -13.31 4.41
CA LEU A 49 10.93 -13.95 4.85
C LEU A 49 11.17 -13.73 6.35
N PHE A 50 10.92 -12.50 6.81
CA PHE A 50 11.01 -12.15 8.23
C PHE A 50 10.03 -12.97 9.08
N ALA A 51 8.76 -13.06 8.67
CA ALA A 51 7.75 -13.86 9.35
C ALA A 51 8.13 -15.35 9.39
N ALA A 52 8.63 -15.92 8.29
CA ALA A 52 9.10 -17.30 8.23
C ALA A 52 10.30 -17.58 9.15
N ILE A 53 11.20 -16.61 9.33
CA ILE A 53 12.30 -16.69 10.29
C ILE A 53 11.75 -16.61 11.73
N LYS A 54 10.89 -15.64 12.03
CA LYS A 54 10.28 -15.44 13.36
C LYS A 54 9.45 -16.65 13.80
N ASN A 55 8.69 -17.28 12.90
CA ASN A 55 7.89 -18.47 13.21
C ASN A 55 8.72 -19.71 13.58
N ARG A 56 9.99 -19.76 13.17
CA ARG A 56 10.93 -20.84 13.54
C ARG A 56 11.78 -20.52 14.76
N SER A 57 11.76 -19.27 15.22
CA SER A 57 12.61 -18.80 16.31
C SER A 57 11.89 -18.94 17.64
N THR A 58 12.62 -19.29 18.70
CA THR A 58 12.14 -19.07 20.06
C THR A 58 12.05 -17.57 20.30
N ARG A 59 10.90 -17.09 20.74
CA ARG A 59 10.65 -15.65 20.97
C ARG A 59 9.74 -15.47 22.17
N GLU A 60 9.84 -14.29 22.77
CA GLU A 60 8.93 -13.87 23.82
C GLU A 60 7.50 -13.75 23.28
N LEU A 61 6.53 -13.95 24.15
CA LEU A 61 5.13 -13.71 23.84
C LEU A 61 4.89 -12.20 23.84
N LEU A 62 4.00 -11.74 22.96
CA LEU A 62 3.47 -10.40 23.07
C LEU A 62 2.75 -10.29 24.42
N PRO A 63 3.11 -9.32 25.30
CA PRO A 63 2.41 -9.15 26.57
C PRO A 63 0.93 -8.86 26.33
N GLU A 64 0.06 -9.39 27.19
CA GLU A 64 -1.39 -9.18 27.08
C GLU A 64 -1.78 -7.71 27.34
N GLU A 65 -0.95 -6.96 28.07
CA GLU A 65 -1.22 -5.60 28.55
C GLU A 65 -0.20 -4.58 27.99
N VAL A 66 0.19 -4.68 26.72
CA VAL A 66 0.99 -3.60 26.10
C VAL A 66 0.06 -2.44 25.77
N GLU A 67 -0.07 -1.45 26.65
CA GLU A 67 -0.76 -0.21 26.31
C GLU A 67 0.07 0.61 25.32
N VAL A 68 -0.55 1.02 24.21
CA VAL A 68 0.06 1.96 23.27
C VAL A 68 0.17 3.33 23.94
N ARG A 69 1.41 3.75 24.20
CA ARG A 69 1.70 5.06 24.79
C ARG A 69 1.16 6.18 23.90
N SER A 70 0.50 7.16 24.52
CA SER A 70 0.16 8.41 23.86
C SER A 70 1.39 9.32 23.82
N LEU A 71 1.71 9.85 22.64
CA LEU A 71 2.89 10.67 22.37
C LEU A 71 2.50 12.09 21.99
N THR A 72 3.21 13.07 22.51
CA THR A 72 3.16 14.47 22.05
C THR A 72 3.80 14.62 20.67
N LEU A 73 3.53 15.75 19.98
CA LEU A 73 4.19 16.03 18.70
C LEU A 73 5.72 16.04 18.82
N ASP A 74 6.26 16.64 19.88
CA ASP A 74 7.71 16.69 20.13
C ASP A 74 8.31 15.28 20.28
N GLU A 75 7.63 14.38 21.00
CA GLU A 75 8.04 12.99 21.13
C GLU A 75 7.97 12.23 19.80
N VAL A 76 6.94 12.50 18.98
CA VAL A 76 6.84 11.93 17.63
C VAL A 76 7.99 12.42 16.75
N GLN A 77 8.31 13.72 16.78
CA GLN A 77 9.43 14.27 16.02
C GLN A 77 10.78 13.68 16.47
N ALA A 78 10.98 13.53 17.78
CA ALA A 78 12.16 12.87 18.33
C ALA A 78 12.25 11.40 17.86
N ALA A 79 11.14 10.65 17.94
CA ALA A 79 11.09 9.27 17.45
C ALA A 79 11.41 9.19 15.94
N MET A 80 10.87 10.10 15.12
CA MET A 80 11.18 10.18 13.69
C MET A 80 12.66 10.46 13.44
N ALA A 81 13.27 11.37 14.21
CA ALA A 81 14.70 11.67 14.12
C ALA A 81 15.57 10.44 14.47
N ASP A 82 15.09 9.58 15.36
CA ASP A 82 15.72 8.31 15.74
C ASP A 82 15.38 7.14 14.77
N GLY A 83 14.68 7.42 13.68
CA GLY A 83 14.39 6.46 12.61
C GLY A 83 13.02 5.77 12.71
N ALA A 84 12.11 6.25 13.55
CA ALA A 84 10.73 5.77 13.55
C ALA A 84 9.97 6.23 12.29
N VAL A 85 9.10 5.35 11.79
CA VAL A 85 8.16 5.68 10.72
C VAL A 85 6.79 5.97 11.32
N VAL A 86 6.18 7.06 10.88
CA VAL A 86 4.79 7.40 11.23
C VAL A 86 3.86 6.68 10.25
N VAL A 87 3.05 5.75 10.76
CA VAL A 87 2.01 5.06 10.00
C VAL A 87 0.66 5.68 10.35
N ASP A 88 0.08 6.38 9.38
CA ASP A 88 -1.25 6.98 9.51
C ASP A 88 -2.31 6.01 9.00
N SER A 89 -3.11 5.49 9.92
CA SER A 89 -4.14 4.49 9.65
C SER A 89 -5.51 5.09 9.35
N ARG A 90 -5.64 6.41 9.24
CA ARG A 90 -6.88 7.05 8.79
C ARG A 90 -7.16 6.70 7.34
N ASP A 91 -8.40 6.90 6.89
CA ASP A 91 -8.76 6.65 5.50
C ASP A 91 -7.99 7.57 4.53
N ASP A 92 -7.92 7.15 3.27
CA ASP A 92 -7.13 7.82 2.24
C ASP A 92 -7.64 9.24 1.95
N MET A 93 -8.93 9.52 2.13
CA MET A 93 -9.48 10.88 1.97
C MET A 93 -9.03 11.79 3.12
N ALA A 94 -9.17 11.33 4.37
CA ALA A 94 -8.71 12.07 5.55
C ALA A 94 -7.21 12.39 5.46
N PHE A 95 -6.39 11.40 5.08
CA PHE A 95 -4.96 11.60 4.89
C PHE A 95 -4.65 12.60 3.77
N THR A 96 -5.33 12.49 2.63
CA THR A 96 -5.12 13.38 1.48
C THR A 96 -5.36 14.84 1.82
N MET A 97 -6.37 15.13 2.65
CA MET A 97 -6.71 16.49 3.06
C MET A 97 -5.70 17.11 4.04
N GLY A 98 -4.97 16.29 4.79
CA GLY A 98 -3.96 16.76 5.74
C GLY A 98 -3.38 15.62 6.59
N HIS A 99 -2.06 15.50 6.58
CA HIS A 99 -1.31 14.53 7.38
C HIS A 99 0.05 15.08 7.81
N LEU A 100 0.66 14.46 8.80
CA LEU A 100 2.00 14.82 9.25
C LEU A 100 3.02 14.56 8.13
N ARG A 101 3.89 15.54 7.84
CA ARG A 101 4.93 15.41 6.81
C ARG A 101 5.79 14.18 7.09
N GLY A 102 6.01 13.37 6.05
CA GLY A 102 6.83 12.16 6.15
C GLY A 102 6.11 10.94 6.72
N SER A 103 4.81 11.03 7.00
CA SER A 103 4.00 9.86 7.34
C SER A 103 3.61 9.03 6.11
N ILE A 104 3.39 7.74 6.33
CA ILE A 104 2.91 6.79 5.32
C ILE A 104 1.47 6.44 5.65
N ASN A 105 0.57 6.57 4.68
CA ASN A 105 -0.82 6.18 4.85
C ASN A 105 -1.03 4.70 4.55
N VAL A 106 -1.61 3.98 5.50
CA VAL A 106 -2.18 2.65 5.27
C VAL A 106 -3.48 2.59 6.04
N GLY A 107 -4.61 2.77 5.36
CA GLY A 107 -5.92 2.81 6.03
C GLY A 107 -6.18 1.56 6.88
N TYR A 108 -6.73 1.76 8.08
CA TYR A 108 -6.98 0.71 9.06
C TYR A 108 -7.87 -0.42 8.53
N SER A 109 -8.87 -0.09 7.70
CA SER A 109 -9.80 -1.07 7.15
C SER A 109 -9.12 -2.05 6.18
N GLY A 110 -9.58 -3.30 6.17
CA GLY A 110 -9.09 -4.31 5.22
C GLY A 110 -7.68 -4.80 5.57
N ARG A 111 -6.74 -4.74 4.62
CA ARG A 111 -5.40 -5.36 4.70
C ARG A 111 -4.33 -4.45 5.32
N PHE A 112 -4.68 -3.74 6.40
CA PHE A 112 -3.80 -2.76 7.06
C PHE A 112 -2.42 -3.35 7.41
N ALA A 113 -2.39 -4.47 8.13
CA ALA A 113 -1.13 -5.06 8.57
C ALA A 113 -0.29 -5.50 7.37
N GLU A 114 -0.88 -6.21 6.41
CA GLU A 114 -0.15 -6.71 5.24
C GLU A 114 0.42 -5.58 4.39
N TYR A 115 -0.35 -4.52 4.13
CA TYR A 115 0.15 -3.39 3.35
C TYR A 115 1.22 -2.60 4.11
N THR A 116 1.10 -2.41 5.42
CA THR A 116 2.18 -1.82 6.23
C THR A 116 3.46 -2.66 6.11
N GLY A 117 3.35 -3.99 6.14
CA GLY A 117 4.48 -4.89 5.93
C GLY A 117 5.03 -4.92 4.49
N GLU A 118 4.27 -4.46 3.50
CA GLU A 118 4.72 -4.30 2.10
C GLU A 118 5.54 -3.02 1.89
N VAL A 119 5.32 -1.97 2.69
CA VAL A 119 5.93 -0.63 2.50
C VAL A 119 6.88 -0.21 3.61
N MET A 120 7.26 -1.13 4.49
CA MET A 120 8.14 -0.84 5.62
C MET A 120 9.09 -2.01 5.91
N GLN A 121 10.32 -1.68 6.33
CA GLN A 121 11.30 -2.68 6.74
C GLN A 121 10.91 -3.30 8.09
N PRO A 122 11.01 -4.63 8.27
CA PRO A 122 10.83 -5.27 9.56
C PRO A 122 11.77 -4.72 10.63
N GLY A 123 11.28 -4.54 11.85
CA GLY A 123 12.05 -4.01 12.98
C GLY A 123 12.10 -2.48 13.09
N THR A 124 11.66 -1.76 12.05
CA THR A 124 11.53 -0.29 12.08
C THR A 124 10.60 0.13 13.24
N PRO A 125 10.98 1.09 14.10
CA PRO A 125 10.09 1.64 15.11
C PRO A 125 8.89 2.34 14.48
N ILE A 126 7.70 2.18 15.06
CA ILE A 126 6.44 2.66 14.49
C ILE A 126 5.77 3.62 15.45
N VAL A 127 5.46 4.82 14.95
CA VAL A 127 4.50 5.73 15.58
C VAL A 127 3.18 5.61 14.83
N LEU A 128 2.08 5.42 15.54
CA LEU A 128 0.75 5.35 14.95
C LEU A 128 0.07 6.73 14.93
N VAL A 129 -0.65 7.01 13.85
CA VAL A 129 -1.71 8.03 13.82
C VAL A 129 -3.00 7.30 13.48
N THR A 130 -3.98 7.31 14.38
CA THR A 130 -5.22 6.53 14.21
C THR A 130 -6.46 7.38 14.46
N GLU A 131 -7.63 6.83 14.15
CA GLU A 131 -8.87 7.30 14.79
C GLU A 131 -8.80 6.99 16.30
N PRO A 132 -9.35 7.85 17.17
CA PRO A 132 -9.33 7.64 18.61
C PRO A 132 -9.92 6.28 19.02
N GLY A 133 -9.18 5.51 19.83
CA GLY A 133 -9.59 4.19 20.32
C GLY A 133 -9.17 3.02 19.44
N LEU A 134 -8.52 3.25 18.29
CA LEU A 134 -7.98 2.21 17.43
C LEU A 134 -6.49 1.91 17.66
N GLU A 135 -5.81 2.69 18.50
CA GLU A 135 -4.36 2.63 18.72
C GLU A 135 -3.94 1.21 19.12
N GLN A 136 -4.65 0.62 20.09
CA GLN A 136 -4.34 -0.70 20.62
C GLN A 136 -4.54 -1.82 19.59
N GLU A 137 -5.68 -1.85 18.89
CA GLU A 137 -5.95 -2.89 17.90
C GLU A 137 -5.05 -2.73 16.67
N ALA A 138 -4.71 -1.51 16.26
CA ALA A 138 -3.74 -1.27 15.19
C ALA A 138 -2.37 -1.87 15.56
N ALA A 139 -1.88 -1.63 16.78
CA ALA A 139 -0.64 -2.21 17.26
C ALA A 139 -0.69 -3.75 17.31
N ILE A 140 -1.78 -4.34 17.82
CA ILE A 140 -1.97 -5.80 17.84
C ILE A 140 -1.96 -6.39 16.43
N ARG A 141 -2.61 -5.73 15.46
CA ARG A 141 -2.64 -6.19 14.07
C ARG A 141 -1.26 -6.17 13.41
N LEU A 142 -0.43 -5.17 13.69
CA LEU A 142 0.96 -5.14 13.24
C LEU A 142 1.80 -6.23 13.92
N ALA A 143 1.61 -6.46 15.22
CA ALA A 143 2.28 -7.54 15.94
C ALA A 143 1.94 -8.93 15.38
N ARG A 144 0.73 -9.16 14.84
CA ARG A 144 0.33 -10.43 14.18
C ARG A 144 1.20 -10.80 12.97
N ILE A 145 1.81 -9.80 12.32
CA ILE A 145 2.76 -10.01 11.22
C ILE A 145 4.22 -9.79 11.63
N GLY A 146 4.47 -9.61 12.94
CA GLY A 146 5.79 -9.41 13.54
C GLY A 146 6.33 -7.98 13.52
N PHE A 147 5.48 -7.00 13.23
CA PHE A 147 5.80 -5.57 13.37
C PHE A 147 5.32 -5.08 14.74
N ASP A 148 5.94 -5.62 15.79
CA ASP A 148 5.61 -5.39 17.19
C ASP A 148 6.36 -4.21 17.83
N ASN A 149 7.23 -3.52 17.07
CA ASN A 149 7.98 -2.35 17.53
C ASN A 149 7.17 -1.03 17.44
N VAL A 150 5.96 -1.02 17.99
CA VAL A 150 5.14 0.19 18.11
C VAL A 150 5.58 0.97 19.34
N VAL A 151 6.12 2.17 19.13
CA VAL A 151 6.67 3.01 20.23
C VAL A 151 5.62 3.92 20.86
N GLY A 152 4.49 4.14 20.17
CA GLY A 152 3.34 4.89 20.67
C GLY A 152 2.43 5.37 19.54
N ALA A 153 1.44 6.17 19.90
CA ALA A 153 0.51 6.82 18.98
C ALA A 153 0.45 8.33 19.24
N LEU A 154 0.36 9.14 18.19
CA LEU A 154 0.21 10.58 18.30
C LEU A 154 -1.08 10.94 19.05
N ALA A 155 -0.96 11.72 20.12
CA ALA A 155 -2.08 12.28 20.86
C ALA A 155 -2.83 13.32 20.01
N ASP A 156 -4.16 13.24 20.01
CA ASP A 156 -5.07 14.19 19.35
C ASP A 156 -4.63 14.64 17.94
N PRO A 157 -4.47 13.74 16.94
CA PRO A 157 -3.85 14.08 15.66
C PRO A 157 -4.49 15.26 14.94
N LEU A 158 -5.83 15.35 14.95
CA LEU A 158 -6.54 16.46 14.30
C LEU A 158 -6.24 17.81 14.94
N ARG A 159 -6.10 17.85 16.27
CA ARG A 159 -5.73 19.08 16.99
C ARG A 159 -4.30 19.48 16.62
N VAL A 160 -3.38 18.51 16.60
CA VAL A 160 -2.00 18.73 16.18
C VAL A 160 -1.93 19.31 14.76
N PHE A 161 -2.70 18.78 13.82
CA PHE A 161 -2.72 19.29 12.44
C PHE A 161 -3.23 20.73 12.33
N VAL A 162 -4.16 21.14 13.20
CA VAL A 162 -4.68 22.51 13.24
C VAL A 162 -3.70 23.46 13.93
N GLU A 163 -3.08 23.05 15.02
CA GLU A 163 -2.15 23.87 15.81
C GLU A 163 -0.77 24.00 15.14
N HIS A 164 -0.38 23.02 14.31
CA HIS A 164 0.93 22.94 13.64
C HIS A 164 0.83 22.79 12.11
N PRO A 165 0.22 23.74 11.39
CA PRO A 165 0.04 23.65 9.93
C PRO A 165 1.36 23.57 9.15
N GLU A 166 2.48 24.03 9.72
CA GLU A 166 3.82 23.94 9.13
C GLU A 166 4.34 22.49 9.04
N MET A 167 3.79 21.60 9.86
CA MET A 167 4.11 20.18 9.92
C MET A 167 3.17 19.33 9.04
N VAL A 168 2.13 19.92 8.48
CA VAL A 168 1.11 19.22 7.69
C VAL A 168 1.40 19.34 6.20
N GLU A 169 1.18 18.26 5.47
CA GLU A 169 1.16 18.26 4.01
C GLU A 169 -0.11 17.61 3.45
N ARG A 170 -0.30 17.73 2.14
CA ARG A 170 -1.45 17.18 1.40
C ARG A 170 -0.93 16.28 0.30
N LEU A 171 -1.65 15.20 0.02
CA LEU A 171 -1.38 14.39 -1.18
C LEU A 171 -2.14 14.96 -2.37
N SER A 172 -1.50 14.89 -3.54
CA SER A 172 -2.17 15.18 -4.80
C SER A 172 -2.79 13.90 -5.33
N ARG A 173 -4.09 13.95 -5.65
CA ARG A 173 -4.81 12.84 -6.30
C ARG A 173 -5.51 13.37 -7.54
N LEU A 174 -5.17 12.78 -8.68
CA LEU A 174 -5.65 13.22 -9.98
C LEU A 174 -6.87 12.41 -10.41
N THR A 175 -7.90 13.10 -10.89
CA THR A 175 -8.91 12.44 -11.73
C THR A 175 -8.27 11.99 -13.05
N VAL A 176 -8.94 11.12 -13.80
CA VAL A 176 -8.44 10.70 -15.14
C VAL A 176 -8.24 11.90 -16.06
N ALA A 177 -9.14 12.89 -16.02
CA ALA A 177 -8.99 14.13 -16.78
C ALA A 177 -7.80 14.99 -16.29
N GLY A 178 -7.60 15.07 -14.97
CA GLY A 178 -6.45 15.76 -14.38
C GLY A 178 -5.12 15.10 -14.74
N PHE A 179 -5.08 13.77 -14.76
CA PHE A 179 -3.94 13.00 -15.25
C PHE A 179 -3.65 13.26 -16.73
N ALA A 180 -4.66 13.26 -17.59
CA ALA A 180 -4.50 13.57 -19.01
C ALA A 180 -4.04 15.02 -19.27
N ALA A 181 -4.43 15.97 -18.41
CA ALA A 181 -3.88 17.32 -18.44
C ALA A 181 -2.41 17.33 -18.01
N ARG A 182 -2.09 16.66 -16.90
CA ARG A 182 -0.73 16.55 -16.36
C ARG A 182 0.24 15.94 -17.37
N GLN A 183 -0.16 14.89 -18.08
CA GLN A 183 0.63 14.25 -19.15
C GLN A 183 0.93 15.20 -20.32
N ARG A 184 0.06 16.16 -20.62
CA ARG A 184 0.29 17.15 -21.69
C ARG A 184 1.17 18.31 -21.24
N GLU A 185 1.09 18.67 -19.96
CA GLU A 185 1.79 19.83 -19.39
C GLU A 185 3.23 19.51 -18.96
N VAL A 186 3.48 18.26 -18.54
CA VAL A 186 4.79 17.82 -18.02
C VAL A 186 5.41 16.82 -18.97
N ALA A 187 6.43 17.24 -19.72
CA ALA A 187 7.09 16.41 -20.72
C ALA A 187 7.80 15.18 -20.09
N ASP A 188 8.42 15.36 -18.93
CA ASP A 188 9.21 14.33 -18.23
C ASP A 188 8.42 13.65 -17.09
N LEU A 189 7.10 13.51 -17.26
CA LEU A 189 6.24 12.89 -16.26
C LEU A 189 6.55 11.39 -16.15
N VAL A 190 7.03 10.96 -14.99
CA VAL A 190 7.23 9.55 -14.68
C VAL A 190 5.89 8.92 -14.33
N LEU A 191 5.55 7.83 -14.99
CA LEU A 191 4.33 7.07 -14.71
C LEU A 191 4.72 5.70 -14.17
N VAL A 192 4.22 5.33 -12.98
CA VAL A 192 4.56 4.06 -12.33
C VAL A 192 3.30 3.22 -12.11
N ASP A 193 3.29 2.03 -12.68
CA ASP A 193 2.29 0.99 -12.39
C ASP A 193 2.76 0.19 -11.18
N ILE A 194 1.98 0.21 -10.10
CA ILE A 194 2.31 -0.50 -8.85
C ILE A 194 1.50 -1.78 -8.64
N ARG A 195 0.79 -2.26 -9.67
CA ARG A 195 0.02 -3.50 -9.62
C ARG A 195 0.91 -4.74 -9.62
N ASN A 196 0.33 -5.91 -9.35
CA ASN A 196 1.04 -7.18 -9.46
C ASN A 196 1.32 -7.54 -10.94
N PRO A 197 2.35 -8.35 -11.23
CA PRO A 197 2.69 -8.75 -12.61
C PRO A 197 1.49 -9.27 -13.42
N GLY A 198 0.69 -10.18 -12.86
CA GLY A 198 -0.48 -10.71 -13.55
C GLY A 198 -1.58 -9.67 -13.88
N GLU A 199 -1.65 -8.55 -13.15
CA GLU A 199 -2.56 -7.45 -13.50
C GLU A 199 -2.01 -6.61 -14.67
N VAL A 200 -0.68 -6.47 -14.77
CA VAL A 200 0.01 -5.72 -15.81
C VAL A 200 0.03 -6.48 -17.14
N GLU A 201 0.13 -7.81 -17.07
CA GLU A 201 0.00 -8.72 -18.23
C GLU A 201 -1.33 -8.54 -18.98
N LEU A 202 -2.39 -8.12 -18.29
CA LEU A 202 -3.70 -7.83 -18.88
C LEU A 202 -3.80 -6.43 -19.53
N GLY A 203 -2.72 -5.65 -19.50
CA GLY A 203 -2.66 -4.29 -20.03
C GLY A 203 -2.33 -3.26 -18.97
N THR A 204 -1.72 -2.15 -19.38
CA THR A 204 -1.28 -1.03 -18.53
C THR A 204 -1.40 0.30 -19.28
N ILE A 205 -1.25 1.43 -18.57
CA ILE A 205 -1.22 2.75 -19.19
C ILE A 205 0.07 2.87 -20.02
N PRO A 206 0.01 3.26 -21.31
CA PRO A 206 1.20 3.38 -22.14
C PRO A 206 2.27 4.31 -21.53
N GLY A 207 3.53 3.87 -21.58
CA GLY A 207 4.66 4.61 -21.02
C GLY A 207 4.88 4.41 -19.51
N ALA A 208 4.07 3.59 -18.83
CA ALA A 208 4.27 3.27 -17.42
C ALA A 208 5.49 2.35 -17.20
N THR A 209 6.29 2.67 -16.19
CA THR A 209 7.31 1.78 -15.62
C THR A 209 6.65 0.89 -14.56
N HIS A 210 6.90 -0.42 -14.60
CA HIS A 210 6.32 -1.36 -13.63
C HIS A 210 7.23 -1.57 -12.41
N ILE A 211 6.75 -1.14 -11.24
CA ILE A 211 7.35 -1.41 -9.93
C ILE A 211 6.21 -1.74 -8.97
N SER A 212 5.94 -3.02 -8.75
CA SER A 212 4.82 -3.44 -7.89
C SER A 212 4.97 -2.87 -6.46
N LEU A 213 3.85 -2.61 -5.77
CA LEU A 213 3.87 -2.07 -4.40
C LEU A 213 4.84 -2.81 -3.46
N PRO A 214 4.88 -4.17 -3.41
CA PRO A 214 5.81 -4.90 -2.54
C PRO A 214 7.29 -4.69 -2.88
N GLN A 215 7.62 -4.27 -4.11
CA GLN A 215 8.98 -3.99 -4.56
C GLN A 215 9.36 -2.52 -4.44
N LEU A 216 8.37 -1.62 -4.32
CA LEU A 216 8.56 -0.18 -4.42
C LEU A 216 9.61 0.33 -3.46
N LEU A 217 9.57 -0.10 -2.19
CA LEU A 217 10.56 0.30 -1.20
C LEU A 217 11.99 -0.15 -1.57
N SER A 218 12.15 -1.40 -2.03
CA SER A 218 13.47 -1.95 -2.41
C SER A 218 14.03 -1.40 -3.72
N ARG A 219 13.17 -0.83 -4.56
CA ARG A 219 13.50 -0.29 -5.89
C ARG A 219 13.30 1.23 -5.95
N ILE A 220 13.18 1.88 -4.80
CA ILE A 220 12.82 3.30 -4.72
C ILE A 220 13.90 4.19 -5.36
N ASP A 221 15.16 3.75 -5.30
CA ASP A 221 16.31 4.45 -5.89
C ASP A 221 16.37 4.34 -7.43
N GLU A 222 15.50 3.54 -8.05
CA GLU A 222 15.34 3.52 -9.52
C GLU A 222 14.54 4.73 -10.04
N LEU A 223 13.85 5.44 -9.15
CA LEU A 223 13.04 6.61 -9.48
C LEU A 223 13.78 7.90 -9.08
N ASP A 224 13.73 8.91 -9.96
CA ASP A 224 14.27 10.24 -9.66
C ASP A 224 13.30 11.01 -8.74
N LYS A 225 13.80 11.45 -7.59
CA LYS A 225 13.03 12.18 -6.57
C LYS A 225 12.57 13.56 -7.02
N GLU A 226 13.30 14.16 -7.97
CA GLU A 226 13.01 15.49 -8.51
C GLU A 226 12.03 15.41 -9.70
N ALA A 227 11.86 14.23 -10.30
CA ALA A 227 10.96 14.05 -11.43
C ALA A 227 9.49 13.97 -10.97
N PRO A 228 8.56 14.75 -11.58
CA PRO A 228 7.15 14.62 -11.31
C PRO A 228 6.67 13.19 -11.60
N THR A 229 6.09 12.56 -10.59
CA THR A 229 5.73 11.14 -10.64
C THR A 229 4.23 10.95 -10.43
N VAL A 230 3.59 10.21 -11.32
CA VAL A 230 2.22 9.71 -11.14
C VAL A 230 2.26 8.20 -10.92
N VAL A 231 1.67 7.74 -9.83
CA VAL A 231 1.55 6.32 -9.52
C VAL A 231 0.11 5.86 -9.70
N PHE A 232 -0.11 4.63 -10.13
CA PHE A 232 -1.47 4.07 -10.21
C PHE A 232 -1.48 2.58 -9.90
N CYS A 233 -2.62 2.13 -9.38
CA CYS A 233 -2.93 0.72 -9.23
C CYS A 233 -4.23 0.37 -9.95
N ALA A 234 -4.87 -0.76 -9.63
CA ALA A 234 -6.14 -1.12 -10.27
C ALA A 234 -7.29 -0.15 -9.95
N GLY A 235 -7.40 0.31 -8.69
CA GLY A 235 -8.58 1.03 -8.18
C GLY A 235 -8.28 2.28 -7.33
N GLY A 236 -7.01 2.67 -7.14
CA GLY A 236 -6.61 3.87 -6.41
C GLY A 236 -6.06 3.64 -4.99
N TYR A 237 -6.51 2.60 -4.27
CA TYR A 237 -6.12 2.42 -2.86
C TYR A 237 -4.61 2.14 -2.68
N ARG A 238 -4.04 1.15 -3.39
CA ARG A 238 -2.60 0.84 -3.30
C ARG A 238 -1.73 2.01 -3.78
N SER A 239 -2.24 2.83 -4.70
CA SER A 239 -1.50 3.96 -5.24
C SER A 239 -1.51 5.15 -4.31
N ALA A 240 -2.54 5.34 -3.48
CA ALA A 240 -2.51 6.29 -2.37
C ALA A 240 -1.42 5.92 -1.35
N ILE A 241 -1.32 4.63 -1.00
CA ILE A 241 -0.23 4.11 -0.14
C ILE A 241 1.13 4.40 -0.79
N ALA A 242 1.32 4.01 -2.06
CA ALA A 242 2.56 4.25 -2.80
C ALA A 242 2.93 5.74 -2.87
N SER A 243 1.96 6.62 -3.10
CA SER A 243 2.17 8.07 -3.09
C SER A 243 2.69 8.56 -1.74
N SER A 244 2.06 8.14 -0.64
CA SER A 244 2.53 8.51 0.71
C SER A 244 3.94 7.97 1.01
N LEU A 245 4.26 6.76 0.56
CA LEU A 245 5.59 6.18 0.68
C LEU A 245 6.62 7.05 -0.08
N LEU A 246 6.39 7.34 -1.35
CA LEU A 246 7.30 8.19 -2.14
C LEU A 246 7.48 9.57 -1.49
N ARG A 247 6.40 10.20 -1.04
CA ARG A 247 6.47 11.47 -0.29
C ARG A 247 7.34 11.37 0.96
N SER A 248 7.18 10.32 1.74
CA SER A 248 8.00 10.08 2.94
C SER A 248 9.50 9.89 2.64
N TYR A 249 9.85 9.47 1.42
CA TYR A 249 11.23 9.32 0.95
C TYR A 249 11.78 10.54 0.21
N GLY A 250 11.04 11.66 0.22
CA GLY A 250 11.49 12.96 -0.27
C GLY A 250 11.14 13.26 -1.73
N PHE A 251 10.25 12.50 -2.37
CA PHE A 251 9.79 12.83 -3.71
C PHE A 251 8.95 14.10 -3.70
N ALA A 252 9.38 15.12 -4.44
CA ALA A 252 8.83 16.48 -4.32
C ALA A 252 7.48 16.69 -5.00
N ASP A 253 7.15 15.87 -6.01
CA ASP A 253 5.94 15.99 -6.82
C ASP A 253 5.40 14.59 -7.15
N VAL A 254 4.46 14.12 -6.34
CA VAL A 254 3.85 12.80 -6.48
C VAL A 254 2.34 12.93 -6.50
N SER A 255 1.70 12.23 -7.42
CA SER A 255 0.24 12.11 -7.46
C SER A 255 -0.20 10.67 -7.70
N ASP A 256 -1.37 10.26 -7.20
CA ASP A 256 -2.03 9.04 -7.69
C ASP A 256 -3.21 9.31 -8.62
N ILE A 257 -3.63 8.29 -9.37
CA ILE A 257 -4.86 8.34 -10.18
C ILE A 257 -6.04 7.79 -9.39
N ILE A 258 -7.04 8.65 -9.12
CA ILE A 258 -8.29 8.26 -8.47
C ILE A 258 -9.01 7.23 -9.36
N GLY A 259 -9.37 6.08 -8.77
CA GLY A 259 -9.98 4.96 -9.49
C GLY A 259 -9.00 4.12 -10.32
N GLY A 260 -7.72 4.51 -10.36
CA GLY A 260 -6.62 3.74 -10.97
C GLY A 260 -6.81 3.39 -12.45
N TYR A 261 -6.18 2.29 -12.85
CA TYR A 261 -6.25 1.74 -14.20
C TYR A 261 -7.69 1.46 -14.66
N THR A 262 -8.57 1.05 -13.73
CA THR A 262 -9.98 0.77 -14.05
C THR A 262 -10.68 2.02 -14.57
N ALA A 263 -10.58 3.13 -13.82
CA ALA A 263 -11.19 4.39 -14.23
C ALA A 263 -10.55 4.95 -15.51
N TRP A 264 -9.23 4.84 -15.64
CA TRP A 264 -8.51 5.26 -16.86
C TRP A 264 -8.98 4.45 -18.08
N SER A 265 -9.02 3.13 -17.98
CA SER A 265 -9.41 2.25 -19.08
C SER A 265 -10.85 2.49 -19.53
N GLN A 266 -11.77 2.73 -18.59
CA GLN A 266 -13.16 3.07 -18.90
C GLN A 266 -13.26 4.38 -19.67
N ALA A 267 -12.46 5.39 -19.32
CA ALA A 267 -12.45 6.67 -20.02
C ALA A 267 -11.89 6.58 -21.46
N GLN A 268 -11.12 5.54 -21.78
CA GLN A 268 -10.66 5.26 -23.15
C GLN A 268 -11.68 4.48 -23.97
N SER A 269 -12.73 3.92 -23.35
CA SER A 269 -13.75 3.15 -24.07
C SER A 269 -14.60 4.07 -24.96
N PRO A 270 -14.78 3.73 -26.25
CA PRO A 270 -15.52 4.56 -27.21
C PRO A 270 -16.95 4.89 -26.78
N GLU A 271 -17.60 3.98 -26.04
CA GLU A 271 -19.00 4.11 -25.60
C GLU A 271 -19.25 5.33 -24.70
N LEU A 272 -18.27 5.75 -23.88
CA LEU A 272 -18.40 6.91 -23.00
C LEU A 272 -17.99 8.24 -23.66
N THR A 273 -17.21 8.21 -24.73
CA THR A 273 -16.87 9.42 -25.50
C THR A 273 -18.04 9.94 -26.35
N ALA A 274 -19.04 9.09 -26.62
CA ALA A 274 -20.20 9.45 -27.45
C ALA A 274 -21.37 10.11 -26.69
N GLU A 275 -21.47 9.92 -25.36
CA GLU A 275 -22.55 10.51 -24.55
C GLU A 275 -22.26 11.95 -24.07
N GLY A 276 -21.01 12.43 -24.18
CA GLY A 276 -20.64 13.83 -23.88
C GLY A 276 -20.80 14.81 -25.05
N ALA A 277 -21.26 14.34 -26.22
CA ALA A 277 -21.34 15.11 -27.46
C ALA A 277 -22.79 15.33 -27.97
N ARG A 278 -23.80 15.19 -27.11
CA ARG A 278 -25.21 15.48 -27.44
C ARG A 278 -25.82 16.53 -26.53
#